data_AF-A0A2M8K0V2-F1
#
_entry.id   AF-A0A2M8K0V2-F1
#
_cell.length_a   1.000
_cell.length_b   1.000
_cell.length_c   1.000
_cell.angle_alpha   90.00
_cell.angle_beta   90.00
_cell.angle_gamma   90.00
#
_symmetry.space_group_name_H-M   'P 1'
#
loop_
_entity.id
_entity.type
_entity.pdbx_description
1 polymer ?
#
loop_
_entity_poly.entity_id
_entity_poly.type
_entity_poly.pdbx_seq_one_letter_code
_entity_poly.pdbx_strand_id
1 'polypeptide(L)'
;MTSIISVVLGAFLGSLISFIAFHYKERKAEKEKLNQSLFRLLSVWQNLSMSQFIASDSYAEAIVAGLKRKYPNEAIPDNLAVEISKGIMEYVPIGKQSELYDKYHDSVESLAQIDPMLAFKLSSNRVLVEYLKILHDIPTESAEDQAFLSSFKSFTNKESLSDLEQDLLVVSKRVSRVTSKEVKQKIEKLRERVRNIPKSDIDEYINLVVVPVIEKAKQQANA
;
A
#
# COMPACT_ATOMS: atom_id res chain seq x y z
N MET A 1 -51.64 24.04 36.87
CA MET A 1 -51.27 24.35 35.47
C MET A 1 -49.76 24.34 35.24
N THR A 2 -48.93 24.92 36.12
CA THR A 2 -47.46 24.94 36.02
C THR A 2 -46.81 23.54 35.97
N SER A 3 -47.34 22.56 36.71
CA SER A 3 -46.82 21.19 36.75
C SER A 3 -46.90 20.43 35.42
N ILE A 4 -47.98 20.61 34.65
CA ILE A 4 -48.14 19.96 33.34
C ILE A 4 -47.16 20.57 32.34
N ILE A 5 -46.98 21.89 32.37
CA ILE A 5 -46.05 22.62 31.51
C ILE A 5 -44.60 22.16 31.77
N SER A 6 -44.20 21.96 33.04
CA SER A 6 -42.87 21.44 33.36
C SER A 6 -42.64 20.00 32.92
N VAL A 7 -43.65 19.13 33.00
CA VAL A 7 -43.56 17.74 32.51
C VAL A 7 -43.42 17.70 30.98
N VAL A 8 -44.21 18.50 30.27
CA VAL A 8 -44.14 18.62 28.81
C VAL A 8 -42.80 19.20 28.36
N LEU A 9 -42.31 20.25 29.03
CA LEU A 9 -40.98 20.82 28.77
C LEU A 9 -39.86 19.81 29.05
N GLY A 10 -39.95 19.06 30.15
CA GLY A 10 -38.97 18.01 30.48
C GLY A 10 -38.94 16.89 29.43
N ALA A 11 -40.11 16.44 28.98
CA ALA A 11 -40.22 15.44 27.91
C ALA A 11 -39.65 15.94 26.58
N PHE A 12 -39.91 17.19 26.22
CA PHE A 12 -39.41 17.81 24.99
C PHE A 12 -37.88 18.01 25.03
N LEU A 13 -37.34 18.48 26.14
CA LEU A 13 -35.88 18.62 26.30
C LEU A 13 -35.19 17.26 26.32
N GLY A 14 -35.79 16.27 26.99
CA GLY A 14 -35.29 14.90 27.01
C GLY A 14 -35.23 14.26 25.62
N SER A 15 -36.26 14.46 24.79
CA SER A 15 -36.27 13.96 23.41
C SER A 15 -35.26 14.69 22.52
N LEU A 16 -35.12 16.01 22.67
CA LEU A 16 -34.15 16.80 21.91
C LEU A 16 -32.70 16.38 22.23
N ILE A 17 -32.36 16.23 23.51
CA ILE A 17 -31.04 15.77 23.95
C ILE A 17 -30.77 14.35 23.43
N SER A 18 -31.77 13.45 23.53
CA SER A 18 -31.64 12.07 23.04
C SER A 18 -31.43 12.03 21.53
N PHE A 19 -32.14 12.86 20.77
CA PHE A 19 -31.99 12.97 19.32
C PHE A 19 -30.59 13.45 18.92
N ILE A 20 -30.08 14.49 19.59
CA ILE A 20 -28.72 15.02 19.37
C ILE A 20 -27.67 13.97 19.72
N ALA A 21 -27.82 13.29 20.86
CA ALA A 21 -26.90 12.24 21.30
C ALA A 21 -26.89 11.06 20.32
N PHE A 22 -28.06 10.65 19.82
CA PHE A 22 -28.19 9.60 18.82
C PHE A 22 -27.48 9.97 17.52
N HIS A 23 -27.75 11.15 16.96
CA HIS A 23 -27.12 11.62 15.72
C HIS A 23 -25.60 11.78 15.88
N TYR A 24 -25.14 12.25 17.03
CA TYR A 24 -23.72 12.35 17.31
C TYR A 24 -23.06 10.97 17.37
N LYS A 25 -23.69 10.00 18.03
CA LYS A 25 -23.19 8.62 18.13
C LYS A 25 -23.12 7.95 16.76
N GLU A 26 -24.14 8.13 15.92
CA GLU A 26 -24.19 7.61 14.55
C GLU A 26 -23.05 8.17 13.69
N ARG A 27 -22.90 9.51 13.67
CA ARG A 27 -21.79 10.17 12.94
C ARG A 27 -20.42 9.74 13.45
N LYS A 28 -20.26 9.52 14.75
CA LYS A 28 -19.01 9.02 15.33
C LYS A 28 -18.72 7.61 14.83
N ALA A 29 -19.71 6.72 14.82
CA ALA A 29 -19.56 5.34 14.36
C ALA A 29 -19.24 5.27 12.85
N GLU A 30 -19.89 6.09 12.02
CA GLU A 30 -19.55 6.20 10.59
C GLU A 30 -18.11 6.67 10.39
N LYS A 31 -17.69 7.71 11.12
CA LYS A 31 -16.33 8.24 11.02
C LYS A 31 -15.29 7.21 11.46
N GLU A 32 -15.59 6.43 12.50
CA GLU A 32 -14.72 5.36 12.96
C GLU A 32 -14.54 4.27 11.90
N LYS A 33 -15.62 3.83 11.27
CA LYS A 33 -15.56 2.88 10.15
C LYS A 33 -14.77 3.45 8.96
N LEU A 34 -15.01 4.71 8.58
CA LEU A 34 -14.24 5.38 7.52
C LEU A 34 -12.73 5.43 7.84
N ASN A 35 -12.36 5.72 9.09
CA ASN A 35 -10.95 5.72 9.51
C ASN A 35 -10.33 4.32 9.45
N GLN A 36 -11.05 3.30 9.91
CA GLN A 36 -10.58 1.91 9.87
C GLN A 36 -10.38 1.44 8.43
N SER A 37 -11.36 1.69 7.55
CA SER A 37 -11.25 1.37 6.12
C SER A 37 -10.10 2.12 5.46
N LEU A 38 -9.95 3.42 5.73
CA LEU A 38 -8.84 4.20 5.19
C LEU A 38 -7.48 3.64 5.64
N PHE A 39 -7.35 3.30 6.93
CA PHE A 39 -6.11 2.76 7.47
C PHE A 39 -5.73 1.42 6.84
N ARG A 40 -6.71 0.52 6.67
CA ARG A 40 -6.53 -0.77 6.00
C ARG A 40 -6.13 -0.60 4.54
N LEU A 41 -6.85 0.25 3.79
CA LEU A 41 -6.53 0.55 2.39
C LEU A 41 -5.15 1.19 2.23
N LEU A 42 -4.76 2.09 3.13
CA LEU A 42 -3.42 2.68 3.15
C LEU A 42 -2.34 1.63 3.43
N SER A 43 -2.63 0.64 4.27
CA SER A 43 -1.71 -0.47 4.54
C SER A 43 -1.55 -1.35 3.31
N VAL A 44 -2.63 -1.64 2.59
CA VAL A 44 -2.60 -2.36 1.31
C VAL A 44 -1.75 -1.57 0.29
N TRP A 45 -2.09 -0.30 0.06
CA TRP A 45 -1.34 0.55 -0.87
C TRP A 45 0.14 0.66 -0.52
N GLN A 46 0.50 0.82 0.76
CA GLN A 46 1.90 0.93 1.18
C GLN A 46 2.72 -0.33 0.84
N ASN A 47 2.13 -1.52 0.98
CA ASN A 47 2.80 -2.77 0.64
C ASN A 47 2.94 -2.90 -0.88
N LEU A 48 1.85 -2.68 -1.62
CA LEU A 48 1.84 -2.79 -3.08
C LEU A 48 2.82 -1.81 -3.75
N SER A 49 2.82 -0.57 -3.28
CA SER A 49 3.66 0.49 -3.83
C SER A 49 5.14 0.29 -3.52
N MET A 50 5.48 -0.34 -2.39
CA MET A 50 6.85 -0.74 -2.07
C MET A 50 7.33 -1.88 -3.00
N SER A 51 6.49 -2.90 -3.20
CA SER A 51 6.80 -3.99 -4.15
C SER A 51 7.00 -3.47 -5.56
N GLN A 52 6.15 -2.55 -6.03
CA GLN A 52 6.31 -1.93 -7.35
C GLN A 52 7.57 -1.07 -7.43
N PHE A 53 7.91 -0.32 -6.38
CA PHE A 53 9.14 0.47 -6.35
C PHE A 53 10.40 -0.41 -6.47
N ILE A 54 10.48 -1.47 -5.67
CA ILE A 54 11.63 -2.38 -5.66
C ILE A 54 11.75 -3.12 -6.99
N ALA A 55 10.62 -3.53 -7.59
CA ALA A 55 10.59 -4.20 -8.89
C ALA A 55 10.70 -3.25 -10.10
N SER A 56 10.86 -1.94 -9.89
CA SER A 56 10.96 -0.98 -10.99
C SER A 56 12.32 -1.01 -11.67
N ASP A 57 12.34 -0.80 -12.99
CA ASP A 57 13.60 -0.72 -13.76
C ASP A 57 14.51 0.40 -13.23
N SER A 58 13.93 1.53 -12.81
CA SER A 58 14.67 2.65 -12.22
C SER A 58 15.43 2.26 -10.95
N TYR A 59 14.90 1.32 -10.15
CA TYR A 59 15.60 0.81 -8.97
C TYR A 59 16.80 -0.06 -9.34
N ALA A 60 16.63 -0.98 -10.29
CA ALA A 60 17.72 -1.81 -10.79
C ALA A 60 18.83 -0.98 -11.46
N GLU A 61 18.46 -0.01 -12.29
CA GLU A 61 19.41 0.95 -12.90
C GLU A 61 20.17 1.75 -11.84
N ALA A 62 19.49 2.18 -10.78
CA ALA A 62 20.12 2.91 -9.69
C ALA A 62 21.16 2.05 -8.96
N ILE A 63 20.88 0.76 -8.71
CA ILE A 63 21.85 -0.19 -8.14
C ILE A 63 23.06 -0.33 -9.06
N VAL A 64 22.87 -0.55 -10.36
CA VAL A 64 23.98 -0.65 -11.33
C VAL A 64 24.82 0.62 -11.35
N ALA A 65 24.19 1.79 -11.32
CA ALA A 65 24.88 3.07 -11.24
C ALA A 65 25.70 3.21 -9.95
N GLY A 66 25.18 2.75 -8.82
CA GLY A 66 25.90 2.70 -7.55
C GLY A 66 27.09 1.73 -7.57
N LEU A 67 26.92 0.55 -8.17
CA LEU A 67 28.01 -0.43 -8.35
C LEU A 67 29.13 0.13 -9.22
N LYS A 68 28.80 0.80 -10.33
CA LYS A 68 29.77 1.48 -11.20
C LYS A 68 30.54 2.58 -10.47
N ARG A 69 29.91 3.28 -9.50
CA ARG A 69 30.60 4.25 -8.64
C ARG A 69 31.54 3.56 -7.63
N LYS A 70 31.10 2.45 -7.03
CA LYS A 70 31.85 1.74 -5.99
C LYS A 70 33.05 0.96 -6.55
N TYR A 71 32.89 0.38 -7.73
CA TYR A 71 33.89 -0.46 -8.41
C TYR A 71 34.20 0.07 -9.82
N PRO A 72 34.80 1.27 -9.95
CA PRO A 72 35.00 1.93 -11.24
C PRO A 72 35.95 1.18 -12.18
N ASN A 73 36.79 0.29 -11.65
CA ASN A 73 37.77 -0.50 -12.40
C ASN A 73 37.27 -1.91 -12.75
N GLU A 74 36.09 -2.32 -12.27
CA GLU A 74 35.50 -3.61 -12.61
C GLU A 74 34.60 -3.47 -13.85
N ALA A 75 34.69 -4.43 -14.78
CA ALA A 75 33.83 -4.47 -15.95
C ALA A 75 32.41 -4.94 -15.54
N ILE A 76 31.50 -3.99 -15.36
CA ILE A 76 30.11 -4.28 -15.02
C ILE A 76 29.32 -4.55 -16.31
N PRO A 77 28.70 -5.74 -16.47
CA PRO A 77 27.94 -6.08 -17.68
C PRO A 77 26.78 -5.12 -17.94
N ASP A 78 26.53 -4.79 -19.21
CA ASP A 78 25.44 -3.89 -19.60
C ASP A 78 24.05 -4.49 -19.33
N ASN A 79 23.95 -5.83 -19.30
CA ASN A 79 22.71 -6.54 -19.00
C ASN A 79 22.47 -6.74 -17.49
N LEU A 80 23.37 -6.28 -16.61
CA LEU A 80 23.26 -6.51 -15.17
C LEU A 80 21.98 -5.92 -14.57
N ALA A 81 21.49 -4.78 -15.09
CA ALA A 81 20.22 -4.19 -14.63
C ALA A 81 19.04 -5.16 -14.86
N VAL A 82 19.02 -5.84 -16.01
CA VAL A 82 17.97 -6.81 -16.35
C VAL A 82 18.06 -8.04 -15.45
N GLU A 83 19.28 -8.52 -15.17
CA GLU A 83 19.50 -9.63 -14.24
C GLU A 83 19.08 -9.29 -12.81
N ILE A 84 19.40 -8.08 -12.34
CA ILE A 84 18.96 -7.56 -11.05
C ILE A 84 17.43 -7.46 -11.01
N SER A 85 16.78 -6.88 -12.01
CA SER A 85 15.31 -6.81 -12.06
C SER A 85 14.67 -8.18 -12.02
N LYS A 86 15.22 -9.15 -12.76
CA LYS A 86 14.74 -10.54 -12.77
C LYS A 86 14.92 -11.21 -11.40
N GLY A 87 16.12 -11.11 -10.81
CA GLY A 87 16.39 -11.65 -9.49
C GLY A 87 15.53 -10.98 -8.42
N ILE A 88 15.35 -9.67 -8.46
CA ILE A 88 14.43 -8.97 -7.57
C ILE A 88 13.03 -9.54 -7.72
N MET A 89 12.50 -9.72 -8.94
CA MET A 89 11.17 -10.30 -9.15
C MET A 89 11.03 -11.72 -8.59
N GLU A 90 12.09 -12.53 -8.67
CA GLU A 90 12.13 -13.90 -8.13
C GLU A 90 12.23 -13.92 -6.59
N TYR A 91 12.89 -12.93 -6.00
CA TYR A 91 13.16 -12.86 -4.56
C TYR A 91 12.40 -11.75 -3.84
N VAL A 92 11.46 -11.04 -4.47
CA VAL A 92 10.58 -10.08 -3.78
C VAL A 92 9.94 -10.91 -2.68
N PRO A 93 10.25 -10.64 -1.41
CA PRO A 93 9.77 -11.49 -0.34
C PRO A 93 8.25 -11.37 -0.35
N ILE A 94 7.61 -12.46 -0.76
CA ILE A 94 6.24 -12.80 -0.40
C ILE A 94 6.30 -13.10 1.10
N GLY A 95 6.63 -12.09 1.92
CA GLY A 95 6.29 -12.13 3.33
C GLY A 95 4.79 -12.42 3.42
N LYS A 96 4.29 -12.91 4.55
CA LYS A 96 2.85 -13.15 4.78
C LYS A 96 2.04 -11.89 4.45
N GLN A 97 1.66 -11.74 3.18
CA GLN A 97 0.82 -10.70 2.63
C GLN A 97 -0.61 -11.22 2.50
N SER A 98 -0.89 -12.41 3.04
CA SER A 98 -2.23 -12.98 3.09
C SER A 98 -3.23 -12.01 3.71
N GLU A 99 -2.82 -11.28 4.74
CA GLU A 99 -3.67 -10.27 5.38
C GLU A 99 -4.02 -9.07 4.49
N LEU A 100 -3.35 -8.86 3.34
CA LEU A 100 -3.65 -7.71 2.47
C LEU A 100 -5.01 -7.89 1.77
N TYR A 101 -5.33 -9.11 1.36
CA TYR A 101 -6.65 -9.41 0.82
C TYR A 101 -7.74 -9.16 1.85
N ASP A 102 -7.58 -9.68 3.08
CA ASP A 102 -8.55 -9.50 4.16
C ASP A 102 -8.72 -8.01 4.51
N LYS A 103 -7.61 -7.27 4.64
CA LYS A 103 -7.65 -5.82 4.89
C LYS A 103 -8.40 -5.08 3.79
N TYR A 104 -8.18 -5.46 2.53
CA TYR A 104 -8.89 -4.87 1.39
C TYR A 104 -10.38 -5.21 1.44
N HIS A 105 -10.69 -6.49 1.58
CA HIS A 105 -12.04 -7.01 1.58
C HIS A 105 -12.87 -6.44 2.73
N ASP A 106 -12.37 -6.47 3.96
CA ASP A 106 -13.05 -5.89 5.12
C ASP A 106 -13.29 -4.38 4.96
N SER A 107 -12.39 -3.67 4.26
CA SER A 107 -12.58 -2.25 3.98
C SER A 107 -13.73 -2.03 3.01
N VAL A 108 -13.83 -2.86 1.97
CA VAL A 108 -14.95 -2.83 1.02
C VAL A 108 -16.27 -3.13 1.73
N GLU A 109 -16.31 -4.18 2.56
CA GLU A 109 -17.53 -4.53 3.30
C GLU A 109 -17.95 -3.44 4.29
N SER A 110 -16.99 -2.89 5.04
CA SER A 110 -17.26 -1.80 5.98
C SER A 110 -17.77 -0.54 5.28
N LEU A 111 -17.18 -0.20 4.12
CA LEU A 111 -17.62 0.93 3.30
C LEU A 111 -18.98 0.66 2.65
N ALA A 112 -19.34 -0.58 2.33
CA ALA A 112 -20.63 -0.90 1.73
C ALA A 112 -21.81 -0.54 2.66
N GLN A 113 -21.58 -0.51 3.97
CA GLN A 113 -22.58 -0.09 4.96
C GLN A 113 -22.78 1.44 5.02
N ILE A 114 -21.89 2.23 4.43
CA ILE A 114 -21.87 3.71 4.55
C ILE A 114 -21.98 4.38 3.17
N ASP A 115 -21.16 3.94 2.23
CA ASP A 115 -21.09 4.42 0.85
C ASP A 115 -21.00 3.21 -0.10
N PRO A 116 -22.15 2.59 -0.45
CA PRO A 116 -22.20 1.43 -1.33
C PRO A 116 -21.58 1.67 -2.71
N MET A 117 -21.62 2.91 -3.20
CA MET A 117 -21.05 3.27 -4.50
C MET A 117 -19.52 3.24 -4.47
N LEU A 118 -18.92 3.76 -3.39
CA LEU A 118 -17.48 3.69 -3.17
C LEU A 118 -17.01 2.25 -2.97
N ALA A 119 -17.75 1.46 -2.20
CA ALA A 119 -17.47 0.03 -2.03
C ALA A 119 -17.54 -0.72 -3.36
N PHE A 120 -18.56 -0.44 -4.19
CA PHE A 120 -18.68 -1.01 -5.53
C PHE A 120 -17.47 -0.65 -6.41
N LYS A 121 -17.05 0.62 -6.42
CA LYS A 121 -15.85 1.06 -7.16
C LYS A 121 -14.59 0.29 -6.73
N LEU A 122 -14.31 0.21 -5.43
CA LEU A 122 -13.19 -0.57 -4.91
C LEU A 122 -13.29 -2.05 -5.34
N SER A 123 -14.48 -2.67 -5.21
CA SER A 123 -14.67 -4.06 -5.62
C SER A 123 -14.49 -4.30 -7.13
N SER A 124 -14.64 -3.27 -7.95
CA SER A 124 -14.54 -3.35 -9.41
C SER A 124 -13.11 -3.37 -9.95
N ASN A 125 -12.10 -3.07 -9.12
CA ASN A 125 -10.69 -3.18 -9.48
C ASN A 125 -10.24 -4.65 -9.52
N ARG A 126 -10.70 -5.39 -10.54
CA ARG A 126 -10.54 -6.85 -10.66
C ARG A 126 -9.08 -7.29 -10.60
N VAL A 127 -8.20 -6.55 -11.25
CA VAL A 127 -6.76 -6.87 -11.30
C VAL A 127 -6.14 -6.79 -9.92
N LEU A 128 -6.44 -5.73 -9.15
CA LEU A 128 -6.00 -5.63 -7.76
C LEU A 128 -6.58 -6.76 -6.91
N VAL A 129 -7.87 -7.04 -7.03
CA VAL A 129 -8.54 -8.08 -6.25
C VAL A 129 -7.96 -9.47 -6.56
N GLU A 130 -7.77 -9.81 -7.83
CA GLU A 130 -7.16 -11.07 -8.27
C GLU A 130 -5.72 -11.18 -7.76
N TYR A 131 -4.93 -10.10 -7.88
CA TYR A 131 -3.57 -10.08 -7.37
C TYR A 131 -3.51 -10.31 -5.85
N LEU A 132 -4.37 -9.63 -5.08
CA LEU A 132 -4.44 -9.81 -3.63
C LEU A 132 -4.92 -11.22 -3.24
N LYS A 133 -5.85 -11.82 -3.97
CA LYS A 133 -6.27 -13.22 -3.75
C LYS A 133 -5.13 -14.20 -3.98
N ILE A 134 -4.38 -14.00 -5.05
CA ILE A 134 -3.21 -14.84 -5.35
C ILE A 134 -2.18 -14.71 -4.23
N LEU A 135 -1.90 -13.49 -3.75
CA LEU A 135 -1.04 -13.28 -2.57
C LEU A 135 -1.57 -13.97 -1.29
N HIS A 136 -2.89 -14.12 -1.16
CA HIS A 136 -3.51 -14.81 -0.04
C HIS A 136 -3.41 -16.33 -0.14
N ASP A 137 -3.50 -16.88 -1.35
CA ASP A 137 -3.60 -18.33 -1.57
C ASP A 137 -2.24 -19.02 -1.80
N ILE A 138 -1.16 -18.27 -2.06
CA ILE A 138 0.19 -18.84 -2.25
C ILE A 138 0.74 -19.37 -0.92
N PRO A 139 1.08 -20.68 -0.83
CA PRO A 139 1.79 -21.21 0.32
C PRO A 139 3.18 -20.59 0.41
N THR A 140 3.59 -20.21 1.63
CA THR A 140 4.80 -19.42 1.92
C THR A 140 6.12 -20.14 1.59
N GLU A 141 6.06 -21.34 1.01
CA GLU A 141 7.19 -22.26 0.81
C GLU A 141 7.44 -22.64 -0.66
N SER A 142 6.61 -22.23 -1.64
CA SER A 142 6.90 -22.47 -3.06
C SER A 142 7.58 -21.26 -3.70
N ALA A 143 8.86 -21.42 -4.03
CA ALA A 143 9.70 -20.36 -4.58
C ALA A 143 9.32 -19.88 -6.00
N GLU A 144 8.38 -20.53 -6.70
CA GLU A 144 8.07 -20.20 -8.09
C GLU A 144 6.63 -20.54 -8.49
N ASP A 145 5.66 -19.75 -8.04
CA ASP A 145 4.33 -19.80 -8.65
C ASP A 145 4.29 -18.88 -9.87
N GLN A 146 4.35 -19.45 -11.10
CA GLN A 146 4.17 -18.69 -12.34
C GLN A 146 2.88 -17.85 -12.37
N ALA A 147 1.85 -18.28 -11.63
CA ALA A 147 0.62 -17.54 -11.41
C ALA A 147 0.85 -16.21 -10.64
N PHE A 148 1.77 -16.21 -9.66
CA PHE A 148 2.20 -15.00 -8.96
C PHE A 148 2.90 -14.04 -9.91
N LEU A 149 3.95 -14.51 -10.60
CA LEU A 149 4.78 -13.66 -11.47
C LEU A 149 3.96 -13.04 -12.60
N SER A 150 3.06 -13.81 -13.22
CA SER A 150 2.16 -13.30 -14.26
C SER A 150 1.17 -12.26 -13.72
N SER A 151 0.62 -12.48 -12.52
CA SER A 151 -0.33 -11.55 -11.90
C SER A 151 0.34 -10.29 -11.36
N PHE A 152 1.54 -10.42 -10.77
CA PHE A 152 2.38 -9.31 -10.37
C PHE A 152 2.75 -8.45 -11.58
N LYS A 153 3.22 -9.07 -12.67
CA LYS A 153 3.55 -8.35 -13.91
C LYS A 153 2.33 -7.66 -14.53
N SER A 154 1.16 -8.30 -14.48
CA SER A 154 -0.12 -7.70 -14.91
C SER A 154 -0.50 -6.50 -14.02
N PHE A 155 -0.32 -6.62 -12.70
CA PHE A 155 -0.58 -5.56 -11.74
C PHE A 155 0.39 -4.38 -11.92
N THR A 156 1.70 -4.63 -12.01
CA THR A 156 2.73 -3.59 -12.16
C THR A 156 2.63 -2.84 -13.49
N ASN A 157 2.11 -3.49 -14.53
CA ASN A 157 1.95 -2.90 -15.86
C ASN A 157 0.60 -2.16 -16.05
N LYS A 158 -0.33 -2.24 -15.10
CA LYS A 158 -1.68 -1.67 -15.22
C LYS A 158 -1.92 -0.48 -14.29
N GLU A 159 -2.94 0.32 -14.61
CA GLU A 159 -3.40 1.48 -13.85
C GLU A 159 -3.99 1.13 -12.45
N SER A 160 -4.03 -0.14 -12.06
CA SER A 160 -4.70 -0.62 -10.84
C SER A 160 -4.22 0.01 -9.53
N LEU A 161 -2.91 0.33 -9.42
CA LEU A 161 -2.42 1.07 -8.25
C LEU A 161 -2.87 2.55 -8.30
N SER A 162 -2.90 3.15 -9.49
CA SER A 162 -3.41 4.51 -9.67
C SER A 162 -4.90 4.60 -9.33
N ASP A 163 -5.70 3.58 -9.68
CA ASP A 163 -7.10 3.49 -9.29
C ASP A 163 -7.25 3.41 -7.76
N LEU A 164 -6.43 2.57 -7.10
CA LEU A 164 -6.40 2.50 -5.64
C LEU A 164 -6.02 3.85 -5.00
N GLU A 165 -5.06 4.57 -5.58
CA GLU A 165 -4.67 5.92 -5.14
C GLU A 165 -5.82 6.92 -5.26
N GLN A 166 -6.59 6.87 -6.35
CA GLN A 166 -7.78 7.71 -6.51
C GLN A 166 -8.84 7.37 -5.47
N ASP A 167 -9.12 6.09 -5.23
CA ASP A 167 -10.08 5.66 -4.23
C ASP A 167 -9.65 6.06 -2.82
N LEU A 168 -8.35 5.95 -2.48
CA LEU A 168 -7.79 6.46 -1.24
C LEU A 168 -8.04 7.96 -1.04
N LEU A 169 -7.92 8.76 -2.11
CA LEU A 169 -8.21 10.19 -2.05
C LEU A 169 -9.71 10.46 -1.82
N VAL A 170 -10.59 9.64 -2.39
CA VAL A 170 -12.04 9.73 -2.15
C VAL A 170 -12.37 9.38 -0.70
N VAL A 171 -11.90 8.23 -0.20
CA VAL A 171 -12.13 7.77 1.19
C VAL A 171 -11.57 8.80 2.18
N SER A 172 -10.34 9.26 1.99
CA SER A 172 -9.70 10.22 2.89
C SER A 172 -10.41 11.57 2.93
N LYS A 173 -10.98 12.04 1.81
CA LYS A 173 -11.79 13.25 1.76
C LYS A 173 -13.09 13.12 2.58
N ARG A 174 -13.67 11.92 2.65
CA ARG A 174 -14.83 11.62 3.50
C ARG A 174 -14.47 11.60 4.98
N VAL A 175 -13.25 11.19 5.33
CA VAL A 175 -12.73 11.28 6.71
C VAL A 175 -12.52 12.74 7.12
N SER A 176 -11.66 13.47 6.40
CA SER A 176 -11.42 14.89 6.60
C SER A 176 -10.58 15.50 5.48
N ARG A 177 -10.67 16.82 5.29
CA ARG A 177 -9.81 17.54 4.33
C ARG A 177 -8.32 17.46 4.69
N VAL A 178 -7.99 17.44 5.99
CA VAL A 178 -6.61 17.34 6.49
C VAL A 178 -6.02 15.99 6.12
N THR A 179 -6.75 14.90 6.42
CA THR A 179 -6.36 13.54 6.08
C THR A 179 -6.19 13.36 4.57
N SER A 180 -7.10 13.93 3.76
CA SER A 180 -6.97 13.89 2.30
C SER A 180 -5.70 14.57 1.79
N LYS A 181 -5.32 15.71 2.39
CA LYS A 181 -4.06 16.39 2.06
C LYS A 181 -2.85 15.53 2.44
N GLU A 182 -2.84 14.92 3.62
CA GLU A 182 -1.76 14.06 4.09
C GLU A 182 -1.59 12.81 3.20
N VAL A 183 -2.69 12.16 2.83
CA VAL A 183 -2.69 11.00 1.93
C VAL A 183 -2.15 11.41 0.56
N LYS A 184 -2.61 12.52 0.01
CA LYS A 184 -2.11 13.05 -1.27
C LYS A 184 -0.61 13.31 -1.23
N GLN A 185 -0.12 13.98 -0.19
CA GLN A 185 1.31 14.25 -0.02
C GLN A 185 2.13 12.96 0.09
N LYS A 186 1.60 11.94 0.77
CA LYS A 186 2.28 10.64 0.89
C LYS A 186 2.40 9.91 -0.45
N ILE A 187 1.34 9.93 -1.26
CA ILE A 187 1.35 9.38 -2.63
C ILE A 187 2.35 10.13 -3.51
N GLU A 188 2.30 11.47 -3.51
CA GLU A 188 3.19 12.31 -4.31
C GLU A 188 4.66 12.10 -3.93
N LYS A 189 4.98 12.05 -2.64
CA LYS A 189 6.35 11.81 -2.15
C LYS A 189 6.89 10.45 -2.60
N LEU A 190 6.06 9.42 -2.64
CA LEU A 190 6.50 8.10 -3.11
C LEU A 190 6.75 8.11 -4.63
N ARG A 191 5.85 8.72 -5.41
CA ARG A 191 6.04 8.90 -6.86
C ARG A 191 7.32 9.70 -7.18
N GLU A 192 7.62 10.71 -6.38
CA GLU A 192 8.87 11.47 -6.51
C GLU A 192 10.10 10.62 -6.19
N ARG A 193 10.05 9.81 -5.13
CA ARG A 193 11.14 8.89 -4.77
C ARG A 193 11.40 7.84 -5.86
N VAL A 194 10.35 7.33 -6.52
CA VAL A 194 10.47 6.39 -7.65
C VAL A 194 11.21 7.05 -8.82
N ARG A 195 10.91 8.32 -9.11
CA ARG A 195 11.54 9.06 -10.22
C ARG A 195 12.98 9.49 -9.91
N ASN A 196 13.25 9.84 -8.66
CA ASN A 196 14.50 10.44 -8.22
C ASN A 196 15.03 9.72 -6.97
N ILE A 197 15.60 8.52 -7.17
CA ILE A 197 16.19 7.75 -6.08
C ILE A 197 17.49 8.45 -5.63
N PRO A 198 17.61 8.87 -4.35
CA PRO A 198 18.82 9.53 -3.87
C PRO A 198 20.04 8.63 -4.00
N LYS A 199 21.14 9.17 -4.54
CA LYS A 199 22.39 8.42 -4.70
C LYS A 199 22.92 7.90 -3.36
N SER A 200 22.79 8.70 -2.29
CA SER A 200 23.17 8.33 -0.94
C SER A 200 22.48 7.06 -0.44
N ASP A 201 21.17 6.94 -0.69
CA ASP A 201 20.35 5.81 -0.23
C ASP A 201 20.82 4.51 -0.90
N ILE A 202 21.15 4.59 -2.19
CA ILE A 202 21.68 3.45 -2.95
C ILE A 202 23.10 3.11 -2.53
N ASP A 203 23.97 4.11 -2.33
CA ASP A 203 25.34 3.88 -1.89
C ASP A 203 25.37 3.24 -0.50
N GLU A 204 24.48 3.66 0.40
CA GLU A 204 24.28 3.04 1.71
C GLU A 204 23.81 1.59 1.59
N TYR A 205 22.78 1.32 0.77
CA TYR A 205 22.31 -0.04 0.51
C TYR A 205 23.42 -0.95 -0.04
N ILE A 206 24.21 -0.45 -1.01
CA ILE A 206 25.32 -1.21 -1.59
C ILE A 206 26.35 -1.56 -0.52
N ASN A 207 26.72 -0.60 0.33
CA ASN A 207 27.72 -0.84 1.38
C ASN A 207 27.24 -1.81 2.46
N LEU A 208 25.95 -1.75 2.82
CA LEU A 208 25.39 -2.59 3.90
C LEU A 208 25.00 -3.99 3.44
N VAL A 209 24.53 -4.14 2.20
CA VAL A 209 23.93 -5.38 1.71
C VAL A 209 24.77 -6.03 0.62
N VAL A 210 25.19 -5.27 -0.39
CA VAL A 210 25.82 -5.85 -1.59
C VAL A 210 27.30 -6.15 -1.37
N VAL A 211 28.06 -5.21 -0.79
CA VAL A 211 29.50 -5.37 -0.54
C VAL A 211 29.80 -6.61 0.31
N PRO A 212 29.14 -6.85 1.46
CA PRO A 212 29.41 -8.03 2.27
C PRO A 212 29.16 -9.35 1.53
N VAL A 213 28.15 -9.38 0.64
CA VAL A 213 27.83 -10.56 -0.17
C VAL A 213 28.93 -10.82 -1.21
N ILE A 214 29.40 -9.77 -1.89
CA ILE A 214 30.51 -9.86 -2.85
C ILE A 214 31.80 -10.34 -2.16
N GLU A 215 32.13 -9.76 -0.99
CA GLU A 215 33.32 -10.14 -0.24
C GLU A 215 33.27 -11.60 0.22
N LYS A 216 32.12 -12.05 0.72
CA LYS A 216 31.90 -13.45 1.10
C LYS A 216 32.04 -14.39 -0.10
N ALA A 217 31.49 -14.03 -1.26
CA ALA A 217 31.62 -14.81 -2.49
C ALA A 217 33.08 -14.90 -2.97
N LYS A 218 33.83 -13.78 -2.91
CA LYS A 218 35.27 -13.75 -3.25
C LYS A 218 36.10 -14.63 -2.30
N GLN A 219 35.76 -14.69 -1.01
CA GLN A 219 36.44 -15.57 -0.04
C GLN A 219 36.17 -17.06 -0.33
N GLN A 220 34.94 -17.41 -0.72
CA GLN A 220 34.57 -18.79 -1.07
C GLN A 220 35.18 -19.28 -2.39
N ALA A 221 35.41 -18.37 -3.35
CA ALA A 221 36.04 -18.71 -4.62
C ALA A 221 37.57 -18.89 -4.53
N ASN A 222 38.19 -18.37 -3.47
CA ASN A 222 39.64 -18.44 -3.23
C ASN A 222 40.02 -19.50 -2.17
N ALA A 223 39.05 -20.26 -1.65
CA ALA A 223 39.23 -21.37 -0.71
C ALA A 223 39.09 -22.71 -1.45
#